data_AF-T2M8H0-F1
#
_entry.id   AF-T2M8H0-F1
#
_cell.length_a   1.000
_cell.length_b   1.000
_cell.length_c   1.000
_cell.angle_alpha   90.00
_cell.angle_beta   90.00
_cell.angle_gamma   90.00
#
_symmetry.space_group_name_H-M   'P 1'
#
loop_
_entity.id
_entity.type
_entity.pdbx_description
1 polymer ?
#
loop_
_entity_poly.entity_id
_entity_poly.type
_entity_poly.pdbx_seq_one_letter_code
_entity_poly.pdbx_strand_id
1 'polypeptide(L)'
;TLLNKIINERNMQHFKKENMQNGKTEILEFAKHLEYSCLKDSLIGLSELQQLYVSLNPDKESVSEFHVGKKQHLDNEFVLLQKVASLLQMAKFQELTHDQIPYTLGKHPVSEGVLIHIDLNQYDVLRIWILGEEEQSLIHGWRDTMKYFFMNMFKKQPKAISIYNRVVIAVRLKKQNKLLFKSFKDLPQSSIEYVLPEASITMSINDKKLITTFASACGLSILIKLCTIFIDYNAKWTFIVGSVSGLLTLHTWNSYVKKRNQYLNNTSKILYYKTLATNKNILQLITDSAVNEILKSTLLCYIFIQNMKG
;
A
#
# COMPACT_ATOMS: atom_id res chain seq x y z
N THR A 1 -9.53 -66.96 26.54
CA THR A 1 -8.62 -66.43 25.50
C THR A 1 -9.19 -65.23 24.74
N LEU A 2 -10.47 -65.19 24.35
CA LEU A 2 -11.07 -64.01 23.68
C LEU A 2 -11.36 -62.82 24.62
N LEU A 3 -11.80 -63.09 25.86
CA LEU A 3 -12.19 -62.06 26.83
C LEU A 3 -11.00 -61.19 27.29
N ASN A 4 -9.82 -61.79 27.49
CA ASN A 4 -8.58 -61.07 27.81
C ASN A 4 -8.07 -60.22 26.64
N LYS A 5 -8.33 -60.63 25.40
CA LYS A 5 -7.94 -59.88 24.20
C LYS A 5 -8.78 -58.60 24.05
N ILE A 6 -10.09 -58.70 24.30
CA ILE A 6 -11.02 -57.55 24.27
C ILE A 6 -10.74 -56.57 25.42
N ILE A 7 -10.38 -57.05 26.61
CA ILE A 7 -10.01 -56.20 27.75
C ILE A 7 -8.69 -55.46 27.45
N ASN A 8 -7.68 -56.14 26.89
CA ASN A 8 -6.43 -55.49 26.49
C ASN A 8 -6.63 -54.44 25.39
N GLU A 9 -7.46 -54.72 24.37
CA GLU A 9 -7.74 -53.74 23.31
C GLU A 9 -8.49 -52.51 23.85
N ARG A 10 -9.44 -52.68 24.78
CA ARG A 10 -10.11 -51.56 25.45
C ARG A 10 -9.17 -50.74 26.31
N ASN A 11 -8.30 -51.40 27.09
CA ASN A 11 -7.31 -50.72 27.93
C ASN A 11 -6.28 -49.96 27.09
N MET A 12 -5.85 -50.52 25.96
CA MET A 12 -4.96 -49.85 25.01
C MET A 12 -5.61 -48.62 24.35
N GLN A 13 -6.91 -48.69 24.03
CA GLN A 13 -7.64 -47.53 23.50
C GLN A 13 -7.88 -46.43 24.57
N HIS A 14 -8.14 -46.82 25.82
CA HIS A 14 -8.26 -45.87 26.93
C HIS A 14 -6.92 -45.18 27.23
N PHE A 15 -5.83 -45.95 27.31
CA PHE A 15 -4.48 -45.43 27.50
C PHE A 15 -4.03 -44.50 26.36
N LYS A 16 -4.39 -44.84 25.10
CA LYS A 16 -4.11 -43.97 23.96
C LYS A 16 -4.92 -42.67 24.03
N LYS A 17 -6.18 -42.69 24.49
CA LYS A 17 -6.99 -41.49 24.71
C LYS A 17 -6.47 -40.61 25.86
N GLU A 18 -6.07 -41.21 26.97
CA GLU A 18 -5.50 -40.49 28.13
C GLU A 18 -4.16 -39.85 27.79
N ASN A 19 -3.25 -40.55 27.09
CA ASN A 19 -1.99 -39.95 26.63
C ASN A 19 -2.22 -38.82 25.61
N MET A 20 -3.24 -38.95 24.76
CA MET A 20 -3.60 -37.90 23.81
C MET A 20 -4.28 -36.69 24.47
N GLN A 21 -4.93 -36.88 25.63
CA GLN A 21 -5.47 -35.81 26.46
C GLN A 21 -4.38 -35.12 27.28
N ASN A 22 -3.47 -35.88 27.91
CA ASN A 22 -2.32 -35.35 28.65
C ASN A 22 -1.36 -34.55 27.74
N GLY A 23 -1.08 -35.04 26.53
CA GLY A 23 -0.27 -34.30 25.56
C GLY A 23 -0.92 -32.98 25.14
N LYS A 24 -2.26 -32.92 25.05
CA LYS A 24 -2.97 -31.66 24.75
C LYS A 24 -2.92 -30.66 25.89
N THR A 25 -3.03 -31.12 27.14
CA THR A 25 -2.94 -30.24 28.31
C THR A 25 -1.54 -29.67 28.47
N GLU A 26 -0.50 -30.48 28.25
CA GLU A 26 0.90 -30.00 28.27
C GLU A 26 1.17 -28.94 27.19
N ILE A 27 0.67 -29.14 25.96
CA ILE A 27 0.78 -28.15 24.87
C ILE A 27 0.06 -26.85 25.25
N LEU A 28 -1.12 -26.94 25.87
CA LEU A 28 -1.90 -25.77 26.28
C LEU A 28 -1.24 -24.98 27.40
N GLU A 29 -0.64 -25.65 28.39
CA GLU A 29 0.12 -24.99 29.46
C GLU A 29 1.35 -24.30 28.90
N PHE A 30 2.12 -24.98 28.05
CA PHE A 30 3.26 -24.37 27.37
C PHE A 30 2.85 -23.14 26.56
N ALA A 31 1.78 -23.24 25.78
CA ALA A 31 1.27 -22.12 24.97
C ALA A 31 0.90 -20.91 25.84
N LYS A 32 0.22 -21.13 26.99
CA LYS A 32 -0.13 -20.05 27.92
C LYS A 32 1.10 -19.37 28.51
N HIS A 33 2.10 -20.14 28.95
CA HIS A 33 3.32 -19.58 29.52
C HIS A 33 4.12 -18.79 28.47
N LEU A 34 4.20 -19.33 27.26
CA LEU A 34 4.87 -18.69 26.14
C LEU A 34 4.17 -17.39 25.75
N GLU A 35 2.85 -17.41 25.59
CA GLU A 35 2.04 -16.22 25.30
C GLU A 35 2.24 -15.14 26.37
N TYR A 36 2.16 -15.51 27.66
CA TYR A 36 2.39 -14.56 28.75
C TYR A 36 3.78 -13.91 28.69
N SER A 37 4.83 -14.70 28.49
CA SER A 37 6.20 -14.18 28.39
C SER A 37 6.36 -13.24 27.20
N CYS A 38 5.90 -13.65 26.01
CA CYS A 38 6.01 -12.85 24.80
C CYS A 38 5.21 -11.55 24.88
N LEU A 39 4.00 -11.58 25.46
CA LEU A 39 3.19 -10.36 25.65
C LEU A 39 3.85 -9.40 26.63
N LYS A 40 4.44 -9.90 27.71
CA LYS A 40 5.16 -9.05 28.67
C LYS A 40 6.33 -8.34 28.01
N ASP A 41 7.16 -9.08 27.27
CA ASP A 41 8.33 -8.53 26.58
C ASP A 41 7.92 -7.53 25.49
N SER A 42 6.82 -7.81 24.78
CA SER A 42 6.32 -6.94 23.72
C SER A 42 5.76 -5.62 24.26
N LEU A 43 5.12 -5.62 25.43
CA LEU A 43 4.64 -4.41 26.09
C LEU A 43 5.80 -3.50 26.50
N ILE A 44 6.89 -4.07 27.02
CA ILE A 44 8.12 -3.32 27.36
C ILE A 44 8.70 -2.70 26.09
N GLY A 45 8.92 -3.50 25.04
CA GLY A 45 9.43 -3.01 23.76
C GLY A 45 8.55 -1.95 23.10
N LEU A 46 7.22 -2.11 23.17
CA LEU A 46 6.26 -1.13 22.67
C LEU A 46 6.36 0.20 23.42
N SER A 47 6.52 0.15 24.75
CA SER A 47 6.65 1.37 25.56
C SER A 47 7.90 2.17 25.18
N GLU A 48 9.03 1.50 24.94
CA GLU A 48 10.27 2.13 24.47
C GLU A 48 10.08 2.76 23.08
N LEU A 49 9.44 2.03 22.16
CA LEU A 49 9.17 2.54 20.82
C LEU A 49 8.25 3.76 20.85
N GLN A 50 7.22 3.73 21.69
CA GLN A 50 6.33 4.88 21.86
C GLN A 50 7.08 6.09 22.40
N GLN A 51 7.98 5.91 23.38
CA GLN A 51 8.80 7.00 23.91
C GLN A 51 9.70 7.63 22.84
N LEU A 52 10.36 6.80 22.01
CA LEU A 52 11.18 7.29 20.88
C LEU A 52 10.34 8.05 19.85
N TYR A 53 9.12 7.58 19.57
CA TYR A 53 8.23 8.18 18.58
C TYR A 53 7.58 9.50 19.02
N VAL A 54 7.47 9.75 20.33
CA VAL A 54 6.78 10.94 20.88
C VAL A 54 7.31 12.26 20.29
N SER A 55 8.61 12.36 20.02
CA SER A 55 9.22 13.57 19.43
C SER A 55 9.02 13.69 17.91
N LEU A 56 8.82 12.55 17.23
CA LEU A 56 8.70 12.45 15.77
C LEU A 56 7.24 12.49 15.29
N ASN A 57 6.29 12.27 16.21
CA ASN A 57 4.88 12.08 15.91
C ASN A 57 4.23 13.36 15.35
N PRO A 58 3.64 13.31 14.14
CA PRO A 58 2.94 14.45 13.55
C PRO A 58 1.69 14.88 14.33
N ASP A 59 1.00 13.94 14.99
CA ASP A 59 -0.31 14.14 15.62
C ASP A 59 -0.21 14.75 17.02
N LYS A 60 1.01 14.95 17.54
CA LYS A 60 1.20 15.53 18.86
C LYS A 60 0.91 17.04 18.79
N GLU A 61 -0.24 17.44 19.33
CA GLU A 61 -0.68 18.84 19.42
C GLU A 61 0.02 19.63 20.55
N SER A 62 0.82 18.99 21.40
CA SER A 62 1.51 19.69 22.50
C SER A 62 2.72 20.47 21.98
N VAL A 63 2.60 21.79 22.03
CA VAL A 63 3.57 22.85 21.68
C VAL A 63 4.87 22.82 22.52
N SER A 64 5.18 21.72 23.22
CA SER A 64 6.48 21.60 23.88
C SER A 64 7.54 21.19 22.86
N GLU A 65 8.04 22.19 22.13
CA GLU A 65 9.37 22.20 21.54
C GLU A 65 10.41 22.02 22.66
N PHE A 66 10.48 20.80 23.22
CA PHE A 66 11.73 20.36 23.81
C PHE A 66 12.75 20.47 22.69
N HIS A 67 13.71 21.39 22.87
CA HIS A 67 14.83 21.62 21.97
C HIS A 67 15.73 20.38 21.95
N VAL A 68 15.22 19.26 21.47
CA VAL A 68 16.03 18.10 21.08
C VAL A 68 16.88 18.61 19.93
N GLY A 69 18.20 18.68 20.13
CA GLY A 69 19.11 19.13 19.09
C GLY A 69 18.87 18.34 17.80
N LYS A 70 18.94 19.00 16.63
CA LYS A 70 18.67 18.36 15.32
C LYS A 70 19.39 17.01 15.15
N LYS A 71 20.60 16.89 15.70
CA LYS A 71 21.38 15.64 15.72
C LYS A 71 20.69 14.53 16.53
N GLN A 72 20.30 14.82 17.77
CA GLN A 72 19.62 13.86 18.65
C GLN A 72 18.25 13.43 18.10
N HIS A 73 17.57 14.31 17.36
CA HIS A 73 16.34 13.97 16.65
C HIS A 73 16.59 12.92 15.55
N LEU A 74 17.63 13.12 14.73
CA LEU A 74 18.02 12.17 13.69
C LEU A 74 18.52 10.85 14.27
N ASP A 75 19.26 10.89 15.39
CA ASP A 75 19.73 9.69 16.09
C ASP A 75 18.54 8.87 16.63
N ASN A 76 17.57 9.52 17.27
CA ASN A 76 16.35 8.87 17.77
C ASN A 76 15.52 8.28 16.62
N GLU A 77 15.41 9.00 15.50
CA GLU A 77 14.73 8.53 14.30
C GLU A 77 15.41 7.29 13.72
N PHE A 78 16.73 7.31 13.61
CA PHE A 78 17.50 6.17 13.12
C PHE A 78 17.30 4.93 14.00
N VAL A 79 17.42 5.09 15.33
CA VAL A 79 17.20 4.00 16.29
C VAL A 79 15.77 3.46 16.20
N LEU A 80 14.78 4.34 16.06
CA LEU A 80 13.38 3.94 15.91
C LEU A 80 13.17 3.14 14.63
N LEU A 81 13.66 3.63 13.49
CA LEU A 81 13.53 2.93 12.20
C LEU A 81 14.22 1.58 12.22
N GLN A 82 15.37 1.46 12.87
CA GLN A 82 16.08 0.19 13.04
C GLN A 82 15.26 -0.81 13.88
N LYS A 83 14.71 -0.37 15.02
CA LYS A 83 13.86 -1.23 15.86
C LYS A 83 12.57 -1.64 15.12
N VAL A 84 11.94 -0.71 14.39
CA VAL A 84 10.74 -1.01 13.58
C VAL A 84 11.07 -2.01 12.48
N ALA A 85 12.20 -1.84 11.78
CA ALA A 85 12.65 -2.77 10.75
C ALA A 85 12.89 -4.18 11.33
N SER A 86 13.51 -4.29 12.51
CA SER A 86 13.69 -5.60 13.16
C SER A 86 12.36 -6.27 13.53
N LEU A 87 11.39 -5.51 14.05
CA LEU A 87 10.07 -6.06 14.37
C LEU A 87 9.30 -6.48 13.10
N LEU A 88 9.38 -5.69 12.04
CA LEU A 88 8.79 -6.02 10.75
C LEU A 88 9.41 -7.28 10.15
N GLN A 89 10.74 -7.44 10.26
CA GLN A 89 11.43 -8.66 9.84
C GLN A 89 10.96 -9.88 10.64
N MET A 90 10.80 -9.75 11.97
CA MET A 90 10.22 -10.80 12.82
C MET A 90 8.78 -11.14 12.41
N ALA A 91 8.01 -10.14 11.97
CA ALA A 91 6.68 -10.30 11.41
C ALA A 91 6.66 -10.74 9.93
N LYS A 92 7.80 -11.17 9.36
CA LYS A 92 7.98 -11.63 7.97
C LYS A 92 7.68 -10.59 6.88
N PHE A 93 7.71 -9.30 7.20
CA PHE A 93 7.67 -8.26 6.18
C PHE A 93 9.00 -8.19 5.43
N GLN A 94 8.93 -7.87 4.14
CA GLN A 94 10.08 -7.64 3.28
C GLN A 94 10.18 -6.15 2.96
N GLU A 95 11.36 -5.56 3.13
CA GLU A 95 11.60 -4.17 2.74
C GLU A 95 11.82 -4.09 1.22
N LEU A 96 11.11 -3.15 0.57
CA LEU A 96 11.36 -2.85 -0.84
C LEU A 96 12.71 -2.15 -0.98
N THR A 97 13.57 -2.70 -1.82
CA THR A 97 14.89 -2.13 -2.08
C THR A 97 14.75 -0.78 -2.78
N HIS A 98 15.68 0.15 -2.56
CA HIS A 98 15.67 1.47 -3.20
C HIS A 98 15.56 1.41 -4.73
N ASP A 99 16.09 0.37 -5.39
CA ASP A 99 15.97 0.18 -6.84
C ASP A 99 14.59 -0.32 -7.28
N GLN A 100 13.88 -1.02 -6.39
CA GLN A 100 12.55 -1.54 -6.65
C GLN A 100 11.48 -0.44 -6.53
N ILE A 101 11.70 0.57 -5.68
CA ILE A 101 10.74 1.65 -5.44
C ILE A 101 10.44 2.45 -6.74
N PRO A 102 11.41 2.96 -7.51
CA PRO A 102 11.14 3.62 -8.79
C PRO A 102 10.46 2.68 -9.80
N TYR A 103 10.80 1.40 -9.76
CA TYR A 103 10.23 0.39 -10.65
C TYR A 103 8.75 0.09 -10.31
N THR A 104 8.40 0.03 -9.03
CA THR A 104 7.00 -0.16 -8.59
C THR A 104 6.16 1.10 -8.80
N LEU A 105 6.74 2.28 -8.59
CA LEU A 105 6.07 3.59 -8.77
C LEU A 105 6.06 4.11 -10.23
N GLY A 106 6.87 3.54 -11.13
CA GLY A 106 7.05 4.03 -12.50
C GLY A 106 6.40 3.15 -13.58
N LYS A 107 5.93 1.96 -13.22
CA LYS A 107 5.48 0.94 -14.18
C LYS A 107 4.02 1.02 -14.60
N HIS A 108 3.22 1.83 -13.93
CA HIS A 108 1.80 1.87 -14.20
C HIS A 108 1.45 3.19 -14.89
N PRO A 109 1.30 3.21 -16.23
CA PRO A 109 0.45 4.22 -16.84
C PRO A 109 -0.92 3.98 -16.22
N VAL A 110 -1.27 4.78 -15.21
CA VAL A 110 -2.50 4.61 -14.45
C VAL A 110 -3.62 4.38 -15.44
N SER A 111 -4.30 3.25 -15.29
CA SER A 111 -5.35 2.75 -16.17
C SER A 111 -6.55 3.71 -16.32
N GLU A 112 -6.47 4.89 -15.71
CA GLU A 112 -7.49 5.93 -15.62
C GLU A 112 -7.05 7.26 -16.30
N GLY A 113 -5.92 7.28 -17.00
CA GLY A 113 -5.55 8.40 -17.91
C GLY A 113 -5.04 9.67 -17.24
N VAL A 114 -4.65 9.60 -15.97
CA VAL A 114 -3.95 10.65 -15.21
C VAL A 114 -2.54 10.14 -14.90
N LEU A 115 -1.50 10.95 -15.11
CA LEU A 115 -0.14 10.54 -14.75
C LEU A 115 0.18 11.07 -13.35
N ILE A 116 0.58 10.16 -12.46
CA ILE A 116 1.10 10.53 -11.15
C ILE A 116 2.60 10.70 -11.31
N HIS A 117 3.11 11.86 -10.92
CA HIS A 117 4.54 12.08 -10.84
C HIS A 117 4.93 12.17 -9.36
N ILE A 118 5.79 11.25 -8.95
CA ILE A 118 6.36 11.19 -7.60
C ILE A 118 7.79 11.68 -7.70
N ASP A 119 8.06 12.82 -7.09
CA ASP A 119 9.39 13.35 -6.97
C ASP A 119 10.05 12.77 -5.72
N LEU A 120 10.83 11.71 -5.90
CA LEU A 120 11.55 11.04 -4.81
C LEU A 120 12.51 11.98 -4.07
N ASN A 121 12.91 13.10 -4.69
CA ASN A 121 13.79 14.09 -4.07
C ASN A 121 13.12 14.85 -2.93
N GLN A 122 11.79 14.84 -2.83
CA GLN A 122 11.04 15.53 -1.78
C GLN A 122 11.06 14.76 -0.45
N TYR A 123 11.39 13.47 -0.51
CA TYR A 123 11.46 12.58 0.64
C TYR A 123 12.89 12.53 1.19
N ASP A 124 13.03 12.61 2.50
CA ASP A 124 14.29 12.36 3.20
C ASP A 124 14.34 10.91 3.70
N VAL A 125 13.19 10.39 4.15
CA VAL A 125 13.00 8.98 4.45
C VAL A 125 11.76 8.49 3.71
N LEU A 126 11.94 7.43 2.92
CA LEU A 126 10.87 6.66 2.30
C LEU A 126 11.25 5.19 2.39
N ARG A 127 10.58 4.47 3.30
CA ARG A 127 10.73 3.02 3.45
C ARG A 127 9.38 2.36 3.31
N ILE A 128 9.33 1.30 2.53
CA ILE A 128 8.11 0.54 2.25
C ILE A 128 8.40 -0.92 2.58
N TRP A 129 7.58 -1.50 3.44
CA TRP A 129 7.61 -2.91 3.76
C TRP A 129 6.33 -3.58 3.29
N ILE A 130 6.47 -4.73 2.65
CA ILE A 130 5.35 -5.52 2.11
C ILE A 130 5.28 -6.87 2.81
N LEU A 131 4.06 -7.38 2.97
CA LEU A 131 3.79 -8.72 3.47
C LEU A 131 2.82 -9.42 2.53
N GLY A 132 3.29 -10.52 1.94
CA GLY A 132 2.52 -11.32 0.99
C GLY A 132 2.32 -10.62 -0.35
N GLU A 133 2.34 -11.40 -1.42
CA GLU A 133 2.00 -10.98 -2.77
C GLU A 133 1.06 -12.03 -3.37
N GLU A 134 -0.13 -11.61 -3.76
CA GLU A 134 -1.12 -12.45 -4.42
C GLU A 134 -1.38 -11.93 -5.84
N GLU A 135 -1.17 -12.78 -6.84
CA GLU A 135 -1.57 -12.47 -8.21
C GLU A 135 -3.07 -12.74 -8.39
N GLN A 136 -3.86 -11.69 -8.61
CA GLN A 136 -5.27 -11.83 -8.95
C GLN A 136 -5.46 -11.76 -10.46
N SER A 137 -6.11 -12.79 -11.02
CA SER A 137 -6.48 -12.82 -12.43
C SER A 137 -7.71 -11.94 -12.66
N LEU A 138 -7.68 -11.10 -13.69
CA LEU A 138 -8.74 -10.13 -13.98
C LEU A 138 -9.97 -10.73 -14.69
N ILE A 139 -10.07 -12.05 -14.80
CA ILE A 139 -11.16 -12.70 -15.55
C ILE A 139 -12.26 -13.09 -14.57
N HIS A 140 -13.20 -12.17 -14.33
CA HIS A 140 -14.37 -12.42 -13.49
C HIS A 140 -15.64 -12.49 -14.34
N GLY A 141 -15.75 -13.55 -15.15
CA GLY A 141 -17.02 -13.97 -15.75
C GLY A 141 -17.19 -13.70 -17.25
N TRP A 142 -18.29 -14.23 -17.78
CA TRP A 142 -18.55 -14.36 -19.23
C TRP A 142 -18.58 -13.04 -19.99
N ARG A 143 -19.00 -11.93 -19.34
CA ARG A 143 -19.01 -10.59 -19.95
C ARG A 143 -17.60 -10.06 -20.21
N ASP A 144 -16.69 -10.29 -19.27
CA ASP A 144 -15.30 -9.88 -19.41
C ASP A 144 -14.61 -10.75 -20.45
N THR A 145 -14.86 -12.06 -20.47
CA THR A 145 -14.35 -12.97 -21.53
C THR A 145 -14.78 -12.52 -22.93
N MET A 146 -16.04 -12.13 -23.13
CA MET A 146 -16.55 -11.61 -24.41
C MET A 146 -15.89 -10.28 -24.78
N LYS A 147 -15.77 -9.34 -23.83
CA LYS A 147 -15.09 -8.06 -24.05
C LYS A 147 -13.62 -8.27 -24.41
N TYR A 148 -12.94 -9.20 -23.75
CA TYR A 148 -11.56 -9.58 -24.05
C TYR A 148 -11.44 -10.24 -25.42
N PHE A 149 -12.36 -11.11 -25.83
CA PHE A 149 -12.38 -11.68 -27.18
C PHE A 149 -12.41 -10.59 -28.26
N PHE A 150 -13.28 -9.58 -28.11
CA PHE A 150 -13.32 -8.43 -29.04
C PHE A 150 -12.09 -7.51 -28.94
N MET A 151 -11.50 -7.34 -27.74
CA MET A 151 -10.28 -6.53 -27.55
C MET A 151 -9.00 -7.22 -28.03
N ASN A 152 -8.92 -8.55 -27.97
CA ASN A 152 -7.74 -9.33 -28.33
C ASN A 152 -7.42 -9.25 -29.84
N MET A 153 -8.37 -8.78 -30.65
CA MET A 153 -8.14 -8.41 -32.06
C MET A 153 -7.32 -7.13 -32.24
N PHE A 154 -7.22 -6.25 -31.22
CA PHE A 154 -6.61 -4.92 -31.37
C PHE A 154 -5.72 -4.43 -30.21
N LYS A 155 -5.66 -5.08 -29.02
CA LYS A 155 -4.78 -4.67 -27.89
C LYS A 155 -4.31 -5.81 -26.97
N LYS A 156 -3.19 -5.57 -26.28
CA LYS A 156 -2.47 -6.47 -25.33
C LYS A 156 -3.37 -7.07 -24.24
N GLN A 157 -3.09 -8.33 -23.89
CA GLN A 157 -3.78 -9.12 -22.87
C GLN A 157 -3.87 -8.42 -21.51
N PRO A 158 -4.94 -8.64 -20.73
CA PRO A 158 -5.05 -8.11 -19.37
C PRO A 158 -3.93 -8.70 -18.50
N LYS A 159 -3.06 -7.83 -17.98
CA LYS A 159 -2.01 -8.23 -17.04
C LYS A 159 -2.67 -8.58 -15.71
N ALA A 160 -2.32 -9.72 -15.12
CA ALA A 160 -2.63 -10.02 -13.72
C ALA A 160 -2.15 -8.86 -12.84
N ILE A 161 -2.97 -8.48 -11.86
CA ILE A 161 -2.60 -7.43 -10.90
C ILE A 161 -2.14 -8.14 -9.65
N SER A 162 -0.89 -7.93 -9.27
CA SER A 162 -0.34 -8.31 -7.98
C SER A 162 -0.92 -7.40 -6.89
N ILE A 163 -1.41 -8.00 -5.82
CA ILE A 163 -1.94 -7.33 -4.64
C ILE A 163 -1.05 -7.68 -3.45
N TYR A 164 -0.64 -6.65 -2.70
CA TYR A 164 0.07 -6.81 -1.45
C TYR A 164 -0.91 -6.94 -0.30
N ASN A 165 -0.82 -8.01 0.49
CA ASN A 165 -1.79 -8.30 1.55
C ASN A 165 -1.68 -7.27 2.67
N ARG A 166 -0.45 -6.89 3.06
CA ARG A 166 -0.21 -5.74 3.93
C ARG A 166 0.97 -4.92 3.45
N VAL A 167 0.88 -3.60 3.62
CA VAL A 167 1.93 -2.64 3.28
C VAL A 167 2.11 -1.68 4.44
N VAL A 168 3.34 -1.52 4.91
CA VAL A 168 3.71 -0.51 5.91
C VAL A 168 4.64 0.50 5.24
N ILE A 169 4.38 1.77 5.47
CA ILE A 169 5.13 2.88 4.86
C ILE A 169 5.57 3.81 5.98
N ALA A 170 6.87 4.12 6.00
CA ALA A 170 7.46 5.19 6.80
C ALA A 170 7.92 6.32 5.88
N VAL A 171 7.45 7.54 6.14
CA VAL A 171 7.70 8.70 5.29
C VAL A 171 8.11 9.91 6.11
N ARG A 172 9.21 10.57 5.72
CA ARG A 172 9.56 11.92 6.16
C ARG A 172 9.85 12.80 4.96
N LEU A 173 9.19 13.95 4.89
CA LEU A 173 9.37 14.95 3.84
C LEU A 173 10.51 15.90 4.22
N LYS A 174 11.32 16.36 3.26
CA LYS A 174 12.43 17.30 3.54
C LYS A 174 11.97 18.63 4.16
N LYS A 175 10.73 19.04 3.87
CA LYS A 175 10.13 20.27 4.39
C LYS A 175 9.62 20.13 5.83
N GLN A 176 9.41 18.90 6.31
CA GLN A 176 8.79 18.63 7.60
C GLN A 176 9.67 17.71 8.44
N ASN A 177 9.93 18.09 9.69
CA ASN A 177 10.71 17.26 10.59
C ASN A 177 9.86 16.16 11.29
N LYS A 178 8.77 15.72 10.66
CA LYS A 178 7.80 14.79 11.24
C LYS A 178 7.85 13.46 10.47
N LEU A 179 7.86 12.35 11.20
CA LEU A 179 7.87 11.01 10.62
C LEU A 179 6.44 10.46 10.59
N LEU A 180 5.94 10.16 9.40
CA LEU A 180 4.62 9.59 9.18
C LEU A 180 4.73 8.08 9.05
N PHE A 181 3.92 7.35 9.79
CA PHE A 181 3.71 5.92 9.55
C PHE A 181 2.30 5.69 9.02
N LYS A 182 2.18 4.87 7.97
CA LYS A 182 0.89 4.39 7.48
C LYS A 182 0.94 2.89 7.17
N SER A 183 -0.11 2.16 7.53
CA SER A 183 -0.24 0.73 7.22
C SER A 183 -1.54 0.48 6.47
N PHE A 184 -1.48 -0.40 5.47
CA PHE A 184 -2.58 -0.71 4.55
C PHE A 184 -2.77 -2.21 4.40
N LYS A 185 -4.02 -2.63 4.15
CA LYS A 185 -4.39 -3.98 3.72
C LYS A 185 -4.68 -4.02 2.23
N ASP A 186 -4.45 -5.17 1.60
CA ASP A 186 -4.93 -5.52 0.26
C ASP A 186 -4.74 -4.39 -0.76
N LEU A 187 -3.48 -3.93 -0.88
CA LEU A 187 -3.09 -2.79 -1.70
C LEU A 187 -2.56 -3.31 -3.05
N PRO A 188 -3.21 -3.00 -4.18
CA PRO A 188 -2.68 -3.35 -5.50
C PRO A 188 -1.30 -2.72 -5.71
N GLN A 189 -0.40 -3.41 -6.39
CA GLN A 189 0.94 -2.88 -6.70
C GLN A 189 0.85 -1.54 -7.45
N SER A 190 -0.10 -1.41 -8.39
CA SER A 190 -0.34 -0.18 -9.12
C SER A 190 -0.92 0.97 -8.29
N SER A 191 -1.27 0.69 -7.02
CA SER A 191 -1.94 1.64 -6.15
C SER A 191 -1.07 2.18 -5.01
N ILE A 192 0.21 1.78 -4.94
CA ILE A 192 1.16 2.34 -3.96
C ILE A 192 1.28 3.85 -4.13
N GLU A 193 1.22 4.34 -5.37
CA GLU A 193 1.35 5.76 -5.70
C GLU A 193 0.25 6.63 -5.06
N TYR A 194 -0.97 6.11 -4.90
CA TYR A 194 -2.09 6.85 -4.29
C TYR A 194 -1.90 7.09 -2.79
N VAL A 195 -1.07 6.28 -2.15
CA VAL A 195 -0.92 6.25 -0.71
C VAL A 195 0.12 7.28 -0.23
N LEU A 196 1.00 7.72 -1.13
CA LEU A 196 2.08 8.64 -0.81
C LEU A 196 1.57 10.09 -0.60
N PRO A 197 2.10 10.84 0.39
CA PRO A 197 1.61 12.17 0.72
C PRO A 197 1.84 13.23 -0.37
N GLU A 198 3.01 13.27 -1.00
CA GLU A 198 3.36 14.24 -2.06
C GLU A 198 3.35 13.55 -3.42
N ALA A 199 2.14 13.26 -3.91
CA ALA A 199 1.90 12.79 -5.27
C ALA A 199 1.34 13.93 -6.13
N SER A 200 2.07 14.35 -7.16
CA SER A 200 1.61 15.40 -8.06
C SER A 200 0.79 14.82 -9.21
N ILE A 201 -0.44 15.32 -9.37
CA ILE A 201 -1.33 14.91 -10.45
C ILE A 201 -0.96 15.72 -11.69
N THR A 202 -0.37 15.05 -12.67
CA THR A 202 -0.04 15.66 -13.95
C THR A 202 -0.92 15.11 -15.06
N MET A 203 -1.15 15.95 -16.06
CA MET A 203 -1.87 15.52 -17.25
C MET A 203 -1.01 14.55 -18.06
N SER A 204 -1.64 13.51 -18.62
CA SER A 204 -0.97 12.65 -19.59
C SER A 204 -0.36 13.48 -20.72
N ILE A 205 0.84 13.12 -21.18
CA ILE A 205 1.56 13.84 -22.25
C ILE A 205 0.69 13.96 -23.50
N ASN A 206 -0.07 12.91 -23.82
CA ASN A 206 -0.95 12.88 -24.98
C ASN A 206 -2.12 13.85 -24.80
N ASP A 207 -2.78 13.82 -23.65
CA ASP A 207 -3.91 14.71 -23.37
C ASP A 207 -3.42 16.17 -23.28
N LYS A 208 -2.23 16.42 -22.72
CA LYS A 208 -1.57 17.74 -22.69
C LYS A 208 -1.32 18.26 -24.10
N LYS A 209 -0.73 17.44 -24.98
CA LYS A 209 -0.49 17.79 -26.40
C LYS A 209 -1.80 18.10 -27.12
N LEU A 210 -2.83 17.28 -26.95
CA LEU A 210 -4.12 17.49 -27.59
C LEU A 210 -4.76 18.82 -27.17
N ILE A 211 -4.78 19.12 -25.86
CA ILE A 211 -5.30 20.40 -25.37
C ILE A 211 -4.50 21.57 -25.92
N THR A 212 -3.15 21.51 -25.87
CA THR A 212 -2.32 22.60 -26.40
C THR A 212 -2.55 22.84 -27.88
N THR A 213 -2.66 21.76 -28.68
CA THR A 213 -2.87 21.87 -30.13
C THR A 213 -4.23 22.49 -30.44
N PHE A 214 -5.32 21.98 -29.87
CA PHE A 214 -6.65 22.52 -30.15
C PHE A 214 -6.85 23.93 -29.59
N ALA A 215 -6.27 24.24 -28.42
CA ALA A 215 -6.32 25.59 -27.85
C ALA A 215 -5.56 26.59 -28.72
N SER A 216 -4.38 26.19 -29.24
CA SER A 216 -3.62 27.03 -30.17
C SER A 216 -4.35 27.25 -31.49
N ALA A 217 -5.01 26.22 -32.04
CA ALA A 217 -5.81 26.33 -33.26
C ALA A 217 -7.00 27.28 -33.07
N CYS A 218 -7.67 27.19 -31.92
CA CYS A 218 -8.74 28.12 -31.54
C CYS A 218 -8.20 29.56 -31.45
N GLY A 219 -7.11 29.79 -30.71
CA GLY A 219 -6.48 31.10 -30.58
C GLY A 219 -6.04 31.70 -31.92
N LEU A 220 -5.40 30.91 -32.78
CA LEU A 220 -4.99 31.34 -34.13
C LEU A 220 -6.19 31.71 -34.99
N SER A 221 -7.30 30.95 -34.92
CA SER A 221 -8.51 31.28 -35.69
C SER A 221 -9.11 32.63 -35.30
N ILE A 222 -9.07 32.97 -34.01
CA ILE A 222 -9.52 34.26 -33.48
C ILE A 222 -8.59 35.38 -33.95
N LEU A 223 -7.27 35.18 -33.85
CA LEU A 223 -6.28 36.17 -34.30
C LEU A 223 -6.38 36.44 -35.81
N ILE A 224 -6.50 35.40 -36.63
CA ILE A 224 -6.70 35.54 -38.09
C ILE A 224 -7.98 36.31 -38.35
N LYS A 225 -9.06 36.02 -37.63
CA LYS A 225 -10.32 36.75 -37.81
C LYS A 225 -10.16 38.24 -37.50
N LEU A 226 -9.52 38.59 -36.39
CA LEU A 226 -9.22 39.98 -36.04
C LEU A 226 -8.42 40.67 -37.15
N CYS A 227 -7.37 40.03 -37.66
CA CYS A 227 -6.56 40.58 -38.77
C CYS A 227 -7.39 40.79 -40.04
N THR A 228 -8.26 39.84 -40.40
CA THR A 228 -9.08 39.95 -41.62
C THR A 228 -10.16 41.03 -41.53
N ILE A 229 -10.64 41.37 -40.32
CA ILE A 229 -11.56 42.49 -40.09
C ILE A 229 -10.86 43.83 -40.39
N PHE A 230 -9.57 43.97 -40.04
CA PHE A 230 -8.80 45.19 -40.35
C PHE A 230 -8.49 45.37 -41.84
N ILE A 231 -8.55 44.29 -42.63
CA ILE A 231 -8.19 44.27 -44.07
C ILE A 231 -9.45 44.15 -44.96
N ASP A 232 -10.66 44.22 -44.37
CA ASP A 232 -11.95 44.05 -45.07
C ASP A 232 -12.06 42.73 -45.88
N TYR A 233 -11.39 41.67 -45.43
CA TYR A 233 -11.44 40.34 -46.05
C TYR A 233 -12.35 39.40 -45.26
N ASN A 234 -13.28 38.69 -45.93
CA ASN A 234 -14.25 37.84 -45.25
C ASN A 234 -13.89 36.35 -45.30
N ALA A 235 -12.91 35.94 -44.50
CA ALA A 235 -12.61 34.52 -44.30
C ALA A 235 -13.70 33.85 -43.44
N LYS A 236 -14.66 33.16 -44.07
CA LYS A 236 -15.76 32.46 -43.38
C LYS A 236 -15.32 31.17 -42.65
N TRP A 237 -14.27 30.50 -43.17
CA TRP A 237 -13.77 29.24 -42.63
C TRP A 237 -13.17 29.35 -41.22
N THR A 238 -12.72 30.53 -40.80
CA THR A 238 -12.11 30.75 -39.47
C THR A 238 -13.10 30.51 -38.32
N PHE A 239 -14.38 30.85 -38.50
CA PHE A 239 -15.43 30.56 -37.50
C PHE A 239 -15.65 29.06 -37.31
N ILE A 240 -15.62 28.29 -38.40
CA ILE A 240 -15.81 26.84 -38.37
C ILE A 240 -14.64 26.20 -37.61
N VAL A 241 -13.41 26.57 -37.98
CA VAL A 241 -12.19 26.05 -37.33
C VAL A 241 -12.16 26.43 -35.85
N GLY A 242 -12.46 27.69 -35.51
CA GLY A 242 -12.52 28.14 -34.13
C GLY A 242 -13.59 27.43 -33.30
N SER A 243 -14.78 27.23 -33.86
CA SER A 243 -15.87 26.55 -33.16
C SER A 243 -15.58 25.08 -32.91
N VAL A 244 -15.11 24.35 -33.94
CA VAL A 244 -14.80 22.91 -33.82
C VAL A 244 -13.62 22.70 -32.86
N SER A 245 -12.55 23.49 -33.01
CA SER A 245 -11.40 23.39 -32.10
C SER A 245 -11.77 23.76 -30.65
N GLY A 246 -12.62 24.78 -30.45
CA GLY A 246 -13.16 25.15 -29.15
C GLY A 246 -14.03 24.06 -28.50
N LEU A 247 -14.87 23.37 -29.25
CA LEU A 247 -15.64 22.24 -28.71
C LEU A 247 -14.73 21.06 -28.32
N LEU A 248 -13.69 20.79 -29.11
CA LEU A 248 -12.72 19.73 -28.81
C LEU A 248 -11.86 20.06 -27.57
N THR A 249 -11.45 21.32 -27.37
CA THR A 249 -10.75 21.73 -26.14
C THR A 249 -11.65 21.55 -24.92
N LEU A 250 -12.91 21.99 -24.97
CA LEU A 250 -13.85 21.82 -23.87
C LEU A 250 -14.14 20.35 -23.57
N HIS A 251 -14.31 19.53 -24.60
CA HIS A 251 -14.55 18.09 -24.44
C HIS A 251 -13.34 17.39 -23.79
N THR A 252 -12.14 17.65 -24.28
CA THR A 252 -10.90 17.07 -23.73
C THR A 252 -10.62 17.56 -22.30
N TRP A 253 -10.89 18.83 -22.01
CA TRP A 253 -10.82 19.39 -20.66
C TRP A 253 -11.81 18.70 -19.71
N ASN A 254 -13.09 18.59 -20.10
CA ASN A 254 -14.10 17.93 -19.28
C ASN A 254 -13.78 16.45 -19.05
N SER A 255 -13.19 15.77 -20.05
CA SER A 255 -12.69 14.41 -19.90
C SER A 255 -11.57 14.35 -18.85
N TYR A 256 -10.60 15.26 -18.90
CA TYR A 256 -9.54 15.36 -17.90
C TYR A 256 -10.09 15.62 -16.49
N VAL A 257 -11.03 16.55 -16.34
CA VAL A 257 -11.66 16.84 -15.04
C VAL A 257 -12.35 15.61 -14.48
N LYS A 258 -13.09 14.85 -15.30
CA LYS A 258 -13.72 13.59 -14.88
C LYS A 258 -12.68 12.57 -14.41
N LYS A 259 -11.60 12.37 -15.18
CA LYS A 259 -10.51 11.45 -14.80
C LYS A 259 -9.82 11.87 -13.50
N ARG A 260 -9.53 13.17 -13.33
CA ARG A 260 -8.97 13.72 -12.09
C ARG A 260 -9.90 13.51 -10.89
N ASN A 261 -11.20 13.70 -11.07
CA ASN A 261 -12.17 13.47 -10.00
C ASN A 261 -12.29 11.99 -9.64
N GLN A 262 -12.25 11.10 -10.63
CA GLN A 262 -12.21 9.65 -10.41
C GLN A 262 -10.95 9.23 -9.65
N TYR A 263 -9.79 9.78 -10.03
CA TYR A 263 -8.52 9.60 -9.32
C TYR A 263 -8.63 10.00 -7.85
N LEU A 264 -9.13 11.20 -7.57
CA LEU A 264 -9.29 11.69 -6.20
C LEU A 264 -10.26 10.83 -5.39
N ASN A 265 -11.34 10.38 -6.03
CA ASN A 265 -12.31 9.47 -5.42
C ASN A 265 -11.68 8.10 -5.09
N ASN A 266 -10.90 7.52 -6.01
CA ASN A 266 -10.21 6.26 -5.80
C ASN A 266 -9.14 6.37 -4.71
N THR A 267 -8.36 7.45 -4.72
CA THR A 267 -7.39 7.78 -3.66
C THR A 267 -8.09 7.82 -2.30
N SER A 268 -9.20 8.55 -2.20
CA SER A 268 -10.01 8.64 -0.98
C SER A 268 -10.53 7.28 -0.52
N LYS A 269 -11.09 6.48 -1.43
CA LYS A 269 -11.56 5.11 -1.13
C LYS A 269 -10.43 4.22 -0.63
N ILE A 270 -9.25 4.26 -1.25
CA ILE A 270 -8.09 3.47 -0.82
C ILE A 270 -7.68 3.91 0.60
N LEU A 271 -7.47 5.21 0.80
CA LEU A 271 -7.06 5.74 2.10
C LEU A 271 -8.11 5.45 3.19
N TYR A 272 -9.40 5.47 2.88
CA TYR A 272 -10.45 5.21 3.86
C TYR A 272 -10.61 3.71 4.18
N TYR A 273 -10.76 2.86 3.15
CA TYR A 273 -11.11 1.44 3.35
C TYR A 273 -9.91 0.52 3.54
N LYS A 274 -8.73 0.92 3.06
CA LYS A 274 -7.53 0.07 3.08
C LYS A 274 -6.57 0.43 4.19
N THR A 275 -6.68 1.60 4.83
CA THR A 275 -5.83 1.93 6.00
C THR A 275 -6.14 1.00 7.17
N LEU A 276 -5.11 0.38 7.74
CA LEU A 276 -5.19 -0.46 8.93
C LEU A 276 -4.87 0.32 10.19
N ALA A 277 -3.79 1.10 10.15
CA ALA A 277 -3.32 1.91 11.28
C ALA A 277 -2.51 3.10 10.76
N THR A 278 -2.40 4.13 11.59
CA THR A 278 -1.64 5.36 11.34
C THR A 278 -0.76 5.71 12.53
N ASN A 279 0.41 6.30 12.25
CA ASN A 279 1.32 6.88 13.24
C ASN A 279 1.55 5.97 14.46
N LYS A 280 1.16 6.40 15.67
CA LYS A 280 1.37 5.64 16.91
C LYS A 280 0.74 4.24 16.87
N ASN A 281 -0.44 4.10 16.26
CA ASN A 281 -1.18 2.84 16.26
C ASN A 281 -0.46 1.75 15.45
N ILE A 282 0.41 2.13 14.51
CA ILE A 282 1.21 1.18 13.74
C ILE A 282 2.23 0.49 14.60
N LEU A 283 2.85 1.19 15.56
CA LEU A 283 3.83 0.57 16.45
C LEU A 283 3.21 -0.59 17.22
N GLN A 284 1.96 -0.40 17.68
CA GLN A 284 1.19 -1.47 18.31
C GLN A 284 0.87 -2.60 17.32
N LEU A 285 0.34 -2.27 16.14
CA LEU A 285 0.00 -3.27 15.12
C LEU A 285 1.19 -4.13 14.68
N ILE A 286 2.37 -3.52 14.49
CA ILE A 286 3.60 -4.22 14.09
C ILE A 286 4.07 -5.11 15.23
N THR A 287 4.08 -4.60 16.46
CA THR A 287 4.49 -5.37 17.65
C THR A 287 3.58 -6.60 17.82
N ASP A 288 2.26 -6.41 17.75
CA ASP A 288 1.30 -7.49 17.82
C ASP A 288 1.48 -8.49 16.67
N SER A 289 1.76 -8.01 15.46
CA SER A 289 2.02 -8.88 14.30
C SER A 289 3.30 -9.70 14.47
N ALA A 290 4.37 -9.11 15.02
CA ALA A 290 5.63 -9.80 15.27
C ALA A 290 5.48 -10.88 16.35
N VAL A 291 4.82 -10.53 17.47
CA VAL A 291 4.52 -11.51 18.54
C VAL A 291 3.71 -12.66 17.98
N ASN A 292 2.61 -12.38 17.27
CA ASN A 292 1.76 -13.42 16.69
C ASN A 292 2.53 -14.36 15.76
N GLU A 293 3.49 -13.84 14.98
CA GLU A 293 4.29 -14.68 14.09
C GLU A 293 5.27 -15.57 14.87
N ILE A 294 5.92 -15.05 15.90
CA ILE A 294 6.81 -15.80 16.79
C ILE A 294 6.05 -16.89 17.55
N LEU A 295 4.86 -16.55 18.09
CA LEU A 295 3.99 -17.49 18.80
C LEU A 295 3.64 -18.66 17.87
N LYS A 296 3.19 -18.36 16.65
CA LYS A 296 2.84 -19.39 15.65
C LYS A 296 4.04 -20.26 15.30
N SER A 297 5.19 -19.66 14.98
CA SER A 297 6.38 -20.43 14.59
C SER A 297 6.90 -21.31 15.73
N THR A 298 6.87 -20.81 16.96
CA THR A 298 7.38 -21.55 18.12
C THR A 298 6.44 -22.68 18.50
N LEU A 299 5.13 -22.43 18.46
CA LEU A 299 4.12 -23.44 18.73
C LEU A 299 4.15 -24.54 17.65
N LEU A 300 4.28 -24.18 16.37
CA LEU A 300 4.47 -25.15 15.28
C LEU A 300 5.75 -25.97 15.47
N CYS A 301 6.86 -25.34 15.85
CA CYS A 301 8.12 -26.02 16.13
C CYS A 301 7.98 -27.00 17.30
N TYR A 302 7.34 -26.58 18.40
CA TYR A 302 7.09 -27.43 19.56
C TYR A 302 6.24 -28.66 19.20
N ILE A 303 5.13 -28.45 18.47
CA ILE A 303 4.28 -29.55 18.00
C ILE A 303 5.07 -30.48 17.07
N PHE A 304 5.88 -29.93 16.16
CA PHE A 304 6.71 -30.73 15.25
C PHE A 304 7.71 -31.60 16.01
N ILE A 305 8.41 -31.04 17.00
CA ILE A 305 9.35 -31.78 17.85
C ILE A 305 8.64 -32.86 18.65
N GLN A 306 7.45 -32.57 19.19
CA GLN A 306 6.67 -33.55 19.94
C GLN A 306 6.21 -34.70 19.04
N ASN A 307 5.77 -34.40 17.82
CA ASN A 307 5.39 -35.41 16.82
C ASN A 307 6.58 -36.25 16.34
N MET A 308 7.80 -35.72 16.36
CA MET A 308 9.02 -36.48 16.03
C MET A 308 9.49 -37.41 17.16
N LYS A 309 9.06 -37.17 18.40
CA LYS A 309 9.41 -37.98 19.57
C LYS A 309 8.46 -39.17 19.81
N GLY A 310 7.25 -39.13 19.23
CA GLY A 310 6.23 -40.18 19.35
C GLY A 310 6.24 -41.13 18.16
#